data_AF-A0A3D6B5U6-F1
#
_entry.id   AF-A0A3D6B5U6-F1
#
_cell.length_a   1.000
_cell.length_b   1.000
_cell.length_c   1.000
_cell.angle_alpha   90.00
_cell.angle_beta   90.00
_cell.angle_gamma   90.00
#
_symmetry.space_group_name_H-M   'P 1'
#
loop_
_entity.id
_entity.type
_entity.pdbx_description
1 polymer ?
#
loop_
_entity_poly.entity_id
_entity_poly.type
_entity_poly.pdbx_seq_one_letter_code
_entity_poly.pdbx_strand_id
1 'polypeptide(L)'
;MKTKIIALLILFSFCAIAQEHSRGDRNIHPGDLSLHEVIFRISSNFEKLEREYLTKLSYRDYIRAKSLLMESYDLLNSIPTEENEEYIDNKPISSEDFIGLLQSIQNESFAEDKLGVVSIASKYHYFLVDQVLRIIDEFSFSSNKIEIIKLVYPNVIDKENSHKLISAFTFSSDKDKVREIIKSFPGN
;
A
#
# COMPACT_ATOMS: atom_id res chain seq x y z
N MET A 1 -10.94 27.98 -13.52
CA MET A 1 -11.85 27.64 -12.40
C MET A 1 -12.09 26.14 -12.19
N LYS A 2 -11.44 25.21 -12.93
CA LYS A 2 -11.67 23.76 -12.78
C LYS A 2 -10.60 22.99 -11.97
N THR A 3 -9.47 23.62 -11.63
CA THR A 3 -8.36 22.97 -10.91
C THR A 3 -8.44 23.08 -9.38
N LYS A 4 -9.30 23.94 -8.83
CA LYS A 4 -9.40 24.15 -7.36
C LYS A 4 -10.41 23.23 -6.67
N ILE A 5 -11.22 22.48 -7.42
CA ILE A 5 -12.24 21.57 -6.85
C ILE A 5 -11.65 20.17 -6.57
N ILE A 6 -10.58 19.78 -7.27
CA ILE A 6 -9.98 18.45 -7.13
C ILE A 6 -9.15 18.33 -5.84
N ALA A 7 -8.54 19.40 -5.36
CA ALA A 7 -7.76 19.39 -4.12
C ALA A 7 -8.65 19.19 -2.87
N LEU A 8 -9.93 19.56 -2.93
CA LEU A 8 -10.85 19.49 -1.78
C LEU A 8 -11.41 18.08 -1.55
N LEU A 9 -11.44 17.22 -2.58
CA LEU A 9 -11.95 15.85 -2.49
C LEU A 9 -10.90 14.85 -2.00
N ILE A 10 -9.61 15.10 -2.26
CA ILE A 10 -8.51 14.28 -1.72
C ILE A 10 -8.40 14.46 -0.19
N LEU A 11 -8.71 15.65 0.32
CA LEU A 11 -8.68 15.98 1.75
C LEU A 11 -9.75 15.28 2.61
N PHE A 12 -10.85 14.81 2.02
CA PHE A 12 -11.89 14.07 2.74
C PHE A 12 -11.61 12.56 2.80
N SER A 13 -10.96 11.97 1.80
CA SER A 13 -10.66 10.53 1.78
C SER A 13 -9.60 10.12 2.82
N PHE A 14 -8.61 10.99 3.07
CA PHE A 14 -7.60 10.76 4.11
C PHE A 14 -8.15 10.91 5.55
N CYS A 15 -9.30 11.57 5.72
CA CYS A 15 -9.86 11.85 7.04
C CYS A 15 -10.43 10.60 7.72
N ALA A 16 -10.83 9.58 6.96
CA ALA A 16 -11.32 8.31 7.49
C ALA A 16 -10.18 7.37 7.91
N ILE A 17 -9.06 7.39 7.19
CA ILE A 17 -7.91 6.49 7.45
C ILE A 17 -7.13 6.95 8.70
N ALA A 18 -7.08 8.25 8.97
CA ALA A 18 -6.37 8.80 10.13
C ALA A 18 -7.03 8.47 11.49
N GLN A 19 -8.32 8.13 11.52
CA GLN A 19 -9.02 7.83 12.79
C GLN A 19 -8.75 6.42 13.31
N GLU A 20 -8.29 5.49 12.48
CA GLU A 20 -8.13 4.08 12.88
C GLU A 20 -6.69 3.72 13.31
N HIS A 21 -5.69 4.48 12.87
CA HIS A 21 -4.28 4.22 13.20
C HIS A 21 -3.82 4.77 14.58
N SER A 22 -4.67 5.52 15.28
CA SER A 22 -4.30 6.21 16.53
C SER A 22 -4.34 5.35 17.82
N ARG A 23 -4.31 4.02 17.72
CA ARG A 23 -4.42 3.14 18.89
C ARG A 23 -3.14 2.42 19.34
N GLY A 24 -2.03 2.54 18.61
CA GLY A 24 -0.83 1.73 18.86
C GLY A 24 0.29 2.33 19.71
N ASP A 25 0.56 3.63 19.64
CA ASP A 25 1.99 4.00 19.64
C ASP A 25 2.44 5.05 20.66
N ARG A 26 2.10 4.84 21.94
CA ARG A 26 2.45 5.79 23.02
C ARG A 26 3.84 5.60 23.64
N ASN A 27 4.66 4.65 23.16
CA ASN A 27 5.92 4.29 23.81
C ASN A 27 7.18 4.37 22.91
N ILE A 28 7.12 4.95 21.71
CA ILE A 28 8.32 5.10 20.87
C ILE A 28 9.07 6.38 21.24
N HIS A 29 10.37 6.25 21.57
CA HIS A 29 11.23 7.39 21.83
C HIS A 29 11.51 8.17 20.53
N PRO A 30 11.54 9.52 20.55
CA PRO A 30 11.72 10.32 19.34
C PRO A 30 13.00 10.02 18.53
N GLY A 31 14.02 9.47 19.17
CA GLY A 31 15.29 9.08 18.52
C GLY A 31 15.21 7.78 17.71
N ASP A 32 14.13 7.01 17.85
CA ASP A 32 13.95 5.73 17.16
C ASP A 32 13.06 5.87 15.90
N LEU A 33 12.55 7.07 15.63
CA LEU A 33 11.67 7.34 14.50
C LEU A 33 12.49 7.52 13.22
N SER A 34 12.04 6.92 12.13
CA SER A 34 12.57 7.21 10.80
C SER A 34 12.25 8.66 10.40
N LEU A 35 13.07 9.26 9.52
CA LEU A 35 12.82 10.63 9.03
C LEU A 35 11.42 10.78 8.42
N HIS A 36 10.94 9.75 7.72
CA HIS A 36 9.59 9.68 7.17
C HIS A 36 8.49 9.71 8.25
N GLU A 37 8.65 8.92 9.30
CA GLU A 37 7.69 8.87 10.40
C GLU A 37 7.67 10.19 11.18
N VAL A 38 8.84 10.83 11.34
CA VAL A 38 8.94 12.18 11.91
C VAL A 38 8.17 13.19 11.06
N ILE A 39 8.39 13.21 9.74
CA ILE A 39 7.68 14.09 8.81
C ILE A 39 6.16 13.84 8.85
N PHE A 40 5.75 12.57 8.80
CA PHE A 40 4.34 12.18 8.86
C PHE A 40 3.65 12.65 10.16
N ARG A 41 4.29 12.45 11.31
CA ARG A 41 3.75 12.89 12.61
C ARG A 41 3.66 14.40 12.70
N ILE A 42 4.66 15.13 12.20
CA ILE A 42 4.64 16.60 12.20
C ILE A 42 3.51 17.12 11.29
N SER A 43 3.39 16.59 10.07
CA SER A 43 2.29 16.92 9.15
C SER A 43 0.91 16.67 9.78
N SER A 44 0.74 15.51 10.43
CA SER A 44 -0.51 15.16 11.12
C SER A 44 -0.83 16.10 12.28
N ASN A 45 0.19 16.51 13.03
CA ASN A 45 0.03 17.48 14.11
C ASN A 45 -0.35 18.87 13.58
N PHE A 46 0.22 19.30 12.45
CA PHE A 46 -0.13 20.55 11.80
C PHE A 46 -1.58 20.57 11.32
N GLU A 47 -2.06 19.47 10.73
CA GLU A 47 -3.47 19.35 10.35
C GLU A 47 -4.39 19.41 11.57
N LYS A 48 -4.01 18.71 12.63
CA LYS A 48 -4.76 18.71 13.89
C LYS A 48 -4.79 20.11 14.51
N LEU A 49 -3.66 20.81 14.54
CA LEU A 49 -3.57 22.19 15.00
C LEU A 49 -4.50 23.10 14.20
N GLU A 50 -4.49 22.97 12.87
CA GLU A 50 -5.37 23.73 12.02
C GLU A 50 -6.85 23.48 12.33
N ARG A 51 -7.26 22.21 12.28
CA ARG A 51 -8.67 21.82 12.42
C ARG A 51 -9.22 22.11 13.82
N GLU A 52 -8.46 21.80 14.86
CA GLU A 52 -8.94 21.83 16.24
C GLU A 52 -8.69 23.17 16.97
N TYR A 53 -7.69 23.94 16.57
CA TYR A 53 -7.26 25.13 17.32
C TYR A 53 -7.33 26.41 16.48
N LEU A 54 -6.77 26.45 15.27
CA LEU A 54 -6.75 27.67 14.46
C LEU A 54 -8.15 28.13 14.08
N THR A 55 -9.07 27.21 13.82
CA THR A 55 -10.49 27.50 13.53
C THR A 55 -11.21 28.28 14.63
N LYS A 56 -10.67 28.28 15.87
CA LYS A 56 -11.24 28.95 17.04
C LYS A 56 -10.66 30.35 17.28
N LEU A 57 -9.67 30.76 16.50
CA LEU A 57 -9.00 32.05 16.67
C LEU A 57 -9.81 33.21 16.11
N SER A 58 -9.48 34.43 16.56
CA SER A 58 -9.93 35.64 15.90
C SER A 58 -9.42 35.65 14.45
N TYR A 59 -10.13 36.29 13.51
CA TYR A 59 -9.71 36.33 12.11
C TYR A 59 -8.27 36.85 11.94
N ARG A 60 -7.89 37.88 12.71
CA ARG A 60 -6.55 38.46 12.67
C ARG A 60 -5.48 37.45 13.11
N ASP A 61 -5.76 36.70 14.17
CA ASP A 61 -4.81 35.73 14.74
C ASP A 61 -4.78 34.45 13.90
N TYR A 62 -5.92 34.04 13.32
CA TYR A 62 -6.01 32.96 12.35
C TYR A 62 -5.09 33.21 11.16
N ILE A 63 -5.14 34.39 10.54
CA ILE A 63 -4.30 34.69 9.36
C ILE A 63 -2.80 34.60 9.71
N ARG A 64 -2.40 35.11 10.89
CA ARG A 64 -1.01 35.02 11.35
C ARG A 64 -0.59 33.58 11.63
N ALA A 65 -1.41 32.83 12.37
CA ALA A 65 -1.14 31.43 12.71
C ALA A 65 -1.11 30.54 11.46
N LYS A 66 -2.03 30.75 10.51
CA LYS A 66 -2.10 30.02 9.24
C LYS A 66 -0.90 30.31 8.35
N SER A 67 -0.39 31.54 8.35
CA SER A 67 0.85 31.90 7.62
C SER A 67 2.05 31.13 8.15
N LEU A 68 2.22 31.09 9.48
CA LEU A 68 3.30 30.33 10.13
C LEU A 68 3.17 28.82 9.89
N LEU A 69 1.94 28.31 9.93
CA LEU A 69 1.66 26.89 9.63
C LEU A 69 2.04 26.55 8.18
N MET A 70 1.71 27.42 7.22
CA MET A 70 2.04 27.22 5.81
C MET A 70 3.56 27.24 5.59
N GLU A 71 4.26 28.21 6.18
CA GLU A 71 5.72 28.26 6.16
C GLU A 71 6.34 26.98 6.76
N SER A 72 5.75 26.48 7.85
CA SER A 72 6.20 25.23 8.48
C SER A 72 5.97 24.01 7.58
N TYR A 73 4.88 23.96 6.83
CA TYR A 73 4.64 22.93 5.81
C TYR A 73 5.65 23.02 4.67
N ASP A 74 5.94 24.22 4.17
CA ASP A 74 6.89 24.43 3.09
C ASP A 74 8.31 23.99 3.51
N LEU A 75 8.71 24.32 4.74
CA LEU A 75 9.97 23.87 5.32
C LEU A 75 10.01 22.34 5.48
N LEU A 76 8.93 21.74 5.99
CA LEU A 76 8.83 20.28 6.14
C LEU A 76 8.97 19.56 4.79
N ASN A 77 8.35 20.09 3.74
CA ASN A 77 8.45 19.59 2.37
C ASN A 77 9.81 19.90 1.70
N SER A 78 10.62 20.79 2.28
CA SER A 78 11.97 21.10 1.81
C SER A 78 13.07 20.22 2.42
N ILE A 79 12.73 19.42 3.45
CA ILE A 79 13.67 18.50 4.07
C ILE A 79 14.09 17.47 3.02
N PRO A 80 15.38 17.36 2.69
CA PRO A 80 15.86 16.37 1.74
C PRO A 80 15.68 14.98 2.37
N THR A 81 14.64 14.28 1.95
CA THR A 81 14.57 12.83 2.11
C THR A 81 15.57 12.24 1.12
N GLU A 82 16.37 11.27 1.55
CA GLU A 82 17.24 10.55 0.62
C GLU A 82 16.35 9.97 -0.51
N GLU A 83 16.63 10.45 -1.72
CA GLU A 83 16.23 9.94 -3.04
C GLU A 83 14.93 10.45 -3.69
N ASN A 84 15.15 11.02 -4.89
CA ASN A 84 14.21 11.05 -6.01
C ASN A 84 13.95 9.60 -6.48
N GLU A 85 13.23 8.82 -5.70
CA GLU A 85 12.53 7.64 -6.19
C GLU A 85 11.04 7.97 -6.20
N GLU A 86 10.40 7.75 -7.34
CA GLU A 86 8.95 7.67 -7.46
C GLU A 86 8.43 6.90 -6.24
N TYR A 87 7.60 7.55 -5.42
CA TYR A 87 7.01 6.92 -4.23
C TYR A 87 6.10 5.80 -4.74
N ILE A 88 6.70 4.64 -5.01
CA ILE A 88 5.97 3.42 -5.30
C ILE A 88 5.34 3.08 -3.96
N ASP A 89 4.10 3.50 -3.81
CA ASP A 89 3.21 3.06 -2.75
C ASP A 89 3.06 1.54 -2.92
N ASN A 90 4.05 0.78 -2.42
CA ASN A 90 4.10 -0.67 -2.38
C ASN A 90 3.04 -1.21 -1.39
N LYS A 91 1.88 -0.57 -1.34
CA LYS A 91 0.73 -1.05 -0.57
C LYS A 91 0.14 -2.22 -1.33
N PRO A 92 -0.23 -3.29 -0.59
CA PRO A 92 -0.92 -4.39 -1.22
C PRO A 92 -2.27 -3.88 -1.73
N ILE A 93 -2.77 -4.53 -2.78
CA ILE A 93 -4.11 -4.30 -3.29
C ILE A 93 -5.13 -4.25 -2.14
N SER A 94 -6.00 -3.25 -2.18
CA SER A 94 -6.99 -3.04 -1.13
C SER A 94 -7.92 -4.25 -1.01
N SER A 95 -8.54 -4.43 0.15
CA SER A 95 -9.46 -5.56 0.34
C SER A 95 -10.66 -5.50 -0.62
N GLU A 96 -11.15 -4.29 -0.94
CA GLU A 96 -12.26 -4.08 -1.86
C GLU A 96 -11.86 -4.41 -3.31
N ASP A 97 -10.75 -3.86 -3.78
CA ASP A 97 -10.24 -4.13 -5.13
C ASP A 97 -9.87 -5.60 -5.31
N PHE A 98 -9.33 -6.23 -4.25
CA PHE A 98 -9.00 -7.65 -4.28
C PHE A 98 -10.23 -8.55 -4.39
N ILE A 99 -11.34 -8.19 -3.73
CA ILE A 99 -12.61 -8.90 -3.90
C ILE A 99 -13.12 -8.75 -5.34
N GLY A 100 -13.03 -7.54 -5.91
CA GLY A 100 -13.36 -7.30 -7.31
C GLY A 100 -12.53 -8.15 -8.27
N LEU A 101 -11.22 -8.21 -8.05
CA LEU A 101 -10.30 -9.05 -8.82
C LEU A 101 -10.69 -10.54 -8.77
N LEU A 102 -10.98 -11.08 -7.58
CA LEU A 102 -11.40 -12.47 -7.44
C LEU A 102 -12.70 -12.75 -8.19
N GLN A 103 -13.68 -11.83 -8.15
CA GLN A 103 -14.91 -11.95 -8.91
C GLN A 103 -14.65 -11.95 -10.42
N SER A 104 -13.77 -11.07 -10.90
CA SER A 104 -13.36 -11.06 -12.31
C SER A 104 -12.72 -12.38 -12.73
N ILE A 105 -11.86 -12.97 -11.91
CA ILE A 105 -11.26 -14.30 -12.16
C ILE A 105 -12.35 -15.38 -12.16
N GLN A 106 -13.29 -15.35 -11.23
CA GLN A 106 -14.36 -16.35 -11.12
C GLN A 106 -15.36 -16.29 -12.27
N ASN A 107 -15.54 -15.12 -12.90
CA ASN A 107 -16.43 -14.94 -14.04
C ASN A 107 -15.89 -15.55 -15.34
N GLU A 108 -14.58 -15.79 -15.43
CA GLU A 108 -13.97 -16.41 -16.60
C GLU A 108 -14.13 -17.94 -16.58
N SER A 109 -14.48 -18.51 -17.72
CA SER A 109 -14.74 -19.95 -17.84
C SER A 109 -13.48 -20.78 -18.10
N PHE A 110 -12.51 -20.22 -18.83
CA PHE A 110 -11.29 -20.93 -19.23
C PHE A 110 -10.08 -20.47 -18.41
N ALA A 111 -9.14 -21.38 -18.19
CA ALA A 111 -7.98 -21.11 -17.35
C ALA A 111 -7.06 -20.05 -17.98
N GLU A 112 -6.94 -20.02 -19.30
CA GLU A 112 -6.16 -19.03 -20.03
C GLU A 112 -6.71 -17.61 -19.82
N ASP A 113 -8.03 -17.45 -19.86
CA ASP A 113 -8.68 -16.15 -19.65
C ASP A 113 -8.51 -15.67 -18.21
N LYS A 114 -8.68 -16.58 -17.24
CA LYS A 114 -8.38 -16.31 -15.82
C LYS A 114 -6.94 -15.85 -15.61
N LEU A 115 -5.97 -16.51 -16.25
CA LEU A 115 -4.55 -16.11 -16.21
C LEU A 115 -4.35 -14.72 -16.82
N GLY A 116 -5.08 -14.39 -17.88
CA GLY A 116 -5.10 -13.06 -18.49
C GLY A 116 -5.48 -11.96 -17.50
N VAL A 117 -6.56 -12.18 -16.73
CA VAL A 117 -7.00 -11.25 -15.67
C VAL A 117 -5.92 -11.05 -14.61
N VAL A 118 -5.33 -12.14 -14.11
CA VAL A 118 -4.25 -12.09 -13.11
C VAL A 118 -3.01 -11.36 -13.64
N SER A 119 -2.63 -11.61 -14.90
CA SER A 119 -1.48 -10.97 -15.55
C SER A 119 -1.64 -9.45 -15.70
N ILE A 120 -2.87 -8.98 -15.95
CA ILE A 120 -3.15 -7.54 -15.97
C ILE A 120 -3.04 -6.97 -14.56
N ALA A 121 -3.71 -7.61 -13.58
CA ALA A 121 -3.69 -7.14 -12.20
C ALA A 121 -2.27 -7.09 -11.61
N SER A 122 -1.43 -8.07 -11.94
CA SER A 122 -0.06 -8.13 -11.43
C SER A 122 0.80 -6.96 -11.88
N LYS A 123 0.50 -6.29 -12.99
CA LYS A 123 1.27 -5.13 -13.47
C LYS A 123 1.02 -3.84 -12.69
N TYR A 124 -0.12 -3.74 -12.01
CA TYR A 124 -0.60 -2.49 -11.40
C TYR A 124 -0.77 -2.58 -9.89
N HIS A 125 -0.62 -3.77 -9.32
CA HIS A 125 -0.87 -4.02 -7.90
C HIS A 125 0.27 -4.81 -7.25
N TYR A 126 0.49 -4.49 -5.98
CA TYR A 126 1.26 -5.33 -5.07
C TYR A 126 0.35 -6.28 -4.33
N PHE A 127 0.89 -7.41 -3.86
CA PHE A 127 0.11 -8.46 -3.23
C PHE A 127 0.75 -8.93 -1.94
N LEU A 128 -0.09 -9.36 -1.00
CA LEU A 128 0.33 -10.18 0.12
C LEU A 128 0.35 -11.66 -0.29
N VAL A 129 1.21 -12.47 0.33
CA VAL A 129 1.25 -13.92 0.14
C VAL A 129 -0.12 -14.54 0.35
N ASP A 130 -0.86 -14.11 1.37
CA ASP A 130 -2.21 -14.64 1.65
C ASP A 130 -3.23 -14.26 0.55
N GLN A 131 -3.04 -13.12 -0.13
CA GLN A 131 -3.83 -12.77 -1.31
C GLN A 131 -3.46 -13.65 -2.51
N VAL A 132 -2.17 -13.92 -2.72
CA VAL A 132 -1.71 -14.83 -3.79
C VAL A 132 -2.26 -16.25 -3.57
N LEU A 133 -2.28 -16.74 -2.33
CA LEU A 133 -2.88 -18.05 -1.98
C LEU A 133 -4.35 -18.13 -2.43
N ARG A 134 -5.12 -17.07 -2.16
CA ARG A 134 -6.52 -17.01 -2.58
C ARG A 134 -6.67 -16.99 -4.10
N ILE A 135 -5.77 -16.33 -4.84
CA ILE A 135 -5.79 -16.34 -6.31
C ILE A 135 -5.50 -17.76 -6.83
N ILE A 136 -4.45 -18.43 -6.32
CA ILE A 136 -4.09 -19.77 -6.83
C ILE A 136 -5.14 -20.84 -6.49
N ASP A 137 -5.97 -20.63 -5.47
CA ASP A 137 -7.07 -21.54 -5.12
C ASP A 137 -8.23 -21.51 -6.13
N GLU A 138 -8.30 -20.50 -7.00
CA GLU A 138 -9.25 -20.43 -8.11
C GLU A 138 -8.90 -21.36 -9.29
N PHE A 139 -7.77 -22.08 -9.20
CA PHE A 139 -7.24 -22.93 -10.26
C PHE A 139 -7.03 -24.37 -9.78
N SER A 140 -7.51 -25.34 -10.55
CA SER A 140 -7.42 -26.75 -10.16
C SER A 140 -6.05 -27.37 -10.43
N PHE A 141 -5.35 -26.94 -11.47
CA PHE A 141 -4.11 -27.56 -11.93
C PHE A 141 -2.87 -26.86 -11.39
N SER A 142 -1.89 -27.62 -10.87
CA SER A 142 -0.67 -27.07 -10.28
C SER A 142 0.17 -26.28 -11.29
N SER A 143 0.15 -26.65 -12.57
CA SER A 143 0.82 -25.88 -13.64
C SER A 143 0.34 -24.43 -13.69
N ASN A 144 -0.98 -24.21 -13.57
CA ASN A 144 -1.57 -22.88 -13.63
C ASN A 144 -1.27 -22.09 -12.35
N LYS A 145 -1.31 -22.75 -11.18
CA LYS A 145 -0.91 -22.14 -9.91
C LYS A 145 0.54 -21.65 -9.93
N ILE A 146 1.46 -22.42 -10.52
CA ILE A 146 2.86 -22.02 -10.66
C ILE A 146 3.00 -20.82 -11.59
N GLU A 147 2.25 -20.79 -12.70
CA GLU A 147 2.28 -19.65 -13.62
C GLU A 147 1.77 -18.35 -12.96
N ILE A 148 0.73 -18.44 -12.12
CA ILE A 148 0.25 -17.31 -11.32
C ILE A 148 1.34 -16.81 -10.37
N ILE A 149 1.99 -17.73 -9.65
CA ILE A 149 3.08 -17.33 -8.74
C ILE A 149 4.18 -16.63 -9.54
N LYS A 150 4.55 -17.14 -10.70
CA LYS A 150 5.54 -16.49 -11.58
C LYS A 150 5.12 -15.08 -12.00
N LEU A 151 3.83 -14.84 -12.28
CA LEU A 151 3.28 -13.54 -12.68
C LEU A 151 3.20 -12.54 -11.53
N VAL A 152 2.88 -13.01 -10.32
CA VAL A 152 2.52 -12.15 -9.18
C VAL A 152 3.67 -11.96 -8.19
N TYR A 153 4.52 -12.97 -8.00
CA TYR A 153 5.58 -12.96 -7.01
C TYR A 153 6.59 -11.79 -7.10
N PRO A 154 6.93 -11.24 -8.29
CA PRO A 154 7.76 -10.04 -8.37
C PRO A 154 7.21 -8.86 -7.56
N ASN A 155 5.88 -8.78 -7.44
CA ASN A 155 5.16 -7.70 -6.76
C ASN A 155 4.56 -8.14 -5.41
N VAL A 156 5.06 -9.25 -4.84
CA VAL A 156 4.74 -9.64 -3.47
C VAL A 156 5.62 -8.85 -2.50
N ILE A 157 5.00 -8.25 -1.49
CA ILE A 157 5.69 -7.33 -0.56
C ILE A 157 6.05 -7.98 0.78
N ASP A 158 5.32 -9.00 1.22
CA ASP A 158 5.53 -9.76 2.46
C ASP A 158 6.26 -11.09 2.20
N LYS A 159 7.41 -11.00 1.51
CA LYS A 159 8.17 -12.17 1.01
C LYS A 159 8.71 -13.07 2.14
N GLU A 160 8.75 -12.62 3.38
CA GLU A 160 9.03 -13.47 4.54
C GLU A 160 7.99 -14.59 4.72
N ASN A 161 6.77 -14.39 4.21
CA ASN A 161 5.68 -15.36 4.28
C ASN A 161 5.69 -16.38 3.13
N SER A 162 6.65 -16.33 2.21
CA SER A 162 6.70 -17.16 0.99
C SER A 162 6.75 -18.67 1.23
N HIS A 163 7.11 -19.11 2.44
CA HIS A 163 7.01 -20.52 2.85
C HIS A 163 5.57 -21.07 2.75
N LYS A 164 4.55 -20.21 2.88
CA LYS A 164 3.15 -20.61 2.70
C LYS A 164 2.83 -20.97 1.24
N LEU A 165 3.39 -20.24 0.27
CA LEU A 165 3.22 -20.53 -1.17
C LEU A 165 3.80 -21.91 -1.53
N ILE A 166 4.94 -22.28 -0.95
CA ILE A 166 5.55 -23.60 -1.14
C ILE A 166 4.65 -24.69 -0.54
N SER A 167 4.06 -24.41 0.63
CA SER A 167 3.21 -25.37 1.35
C SER A 167 1.87 -25.63 0.65
N ALA A 168 1.44 -24.75 -0.26
CA ALA A 168 0.23 -24.91 -1.06
C ALA A 168 0.32 -26.01 -2.14
N PHE A 169 1.52 -26.55 -2.40
CA PHE A 169 1.73 -27.63 -3.37
C PHE A 169 1.96 -28.97 -2.68
N THR A 170 1.47 -30.06 -3.26
CA THR A 170 1.65 -31.41 -2.70
C THR A 170 2.95 -32.05 -3.19
N PHE A 171 3.21 -32.00 -4.49
CA PHE A 171 4.34 -32.69 -5.12
C PHE A 171 5.66 -31.94 -4.94
N SER A 172 6.74 -32.68 -4.64
CA SER A 172 8.08 -32.11 -4.44
C SER A 172 8.57 -31.31 -5.65
N SER A 173 8.35 -31.83 -6.86
CA SER A 173 8.74 -31.17 -8.11
C SER A 173 8.11 -29.78 -8.28
N ASP A 174 6.87 -29.61 -7.83
CA ASP A 174 6.17 -28.33 -7.94
C ASP A 174 6.64 -27.36 -6.86
N LYS A 175 6.89 -27.86 -5.63
CA LYS A 175 7.54 -27.09 -4.57
C LYS A 175 8.90 -26.55 -5.01
N ASP A 176 9.69 -27.37 -5.71
CA ASP A 176 11.01 -26.96 -6.20
C ASP A 176 10.90 -25.84 -7.24
N LYS A 177 9.97 -25.94 -8.19
CA LYS A 177 9.70 -24.84 -9.15
C LYS A 177 9.32 -23.54 -8.45
N VAL A 178 8.45 -23.61 -7.43
CA VAL A 178 8.04 -22.43 -6.66
C VAL A 178 9.22 -21.84 -5.87
N ARG A 179 10.09 -22.68 -5.29
CA ARG A 179 11.32 -22.22 -4.63
C ARG A 179 12.24 -21.49 -5.60
N GLU A 180 12.40 -21.99 -6.82
CA GLU A 180 13.24 -21.32 -7.83
C GLU A 180 12.67 -19.96 -8.22
N ILE A 181 11.34 -19.82 -8.36
CA ILE A 181 10.70 -18.50 -8.56
C ILE A 181 10.96 -17.59 -7.36
N ILE A 182 10.81 -18.09 -6.13
CA ILE A 182 11.04 -17.31 -4.91
C ILE A 182 12.48 -16.79 -4.85
N LYS A 183 13.46 -17.64 -5.15
CA LYS A 183 14.89 -17.30 -5.16
C LYS A 183 15.25 -16.26 -6.21
N SER A 184 14.55 -16.21 -7.34
CA SER A 184 14.82 -15.20 -8.39
C SER A 184 14.35 -13.80 -8.02
N PHE A 185 13.55 -13.65 -6.96
CA PHE A 185 13.05 -12.36 -6.46
C PHE A 185 13.23 -12.26 -4.93
N PRO A 186 14.48 -12.14 -4.44
CA PRO A 186 14.74 -12.04 -3.00
C PRO A 186 13.97 -10.86 -2.37
N GLY A 187 13.67 -10.98 -1.07
CA GLY A 187 13.21 -9.84 -0.27
C GLY A 187 14.31 -8.80 -0.14
N ASN A 188 13.92 -7.53 -0.08
CA ASN A 188 14.81 -6.44 0.30
C ASN A 188 15.06 -6.45 1.80
#